data_AF-A0A1C9W5K6-F1
#
_entry.id   AF-A0A1C9W5K6-F1
#
_cell.length_a   1.000
_cell.length_b   1.000
_cell.length_c   1.000
_cell.angle_alpha   90.00
_cell.angle_beta   90.00
_cell.angle_gamma   90.00
#
_symmetry.space_group_name_H-M   'P 1'
#
loop_
_entity.id
_entity.type
_entity.pdbx_description
1 polymer ?
#
loop_
_entity_poly.entity_id
_entity_poly.type
_entity_poly.pdbx_seq_one_letter_code
_entity_poly.pdbx_strand_id
1 'polypeptide(L)' 'MKNLFDRFARSRRARRLVGWTGVVLVVPFAIWLPLSALQLVPSIVEVFGVPGLRIPATVVISGLLIAAIGFWDYDDN' A
#
# COMPACT_ATOMS: atom_id res chain seq x y z
N MET A 1 18.34 4.76 -20.59
CA MET A 1 17.13 4.60 -19.73
C MET A 1 17.45 4.39 -18.25
N LYS A 2 18.52 3.68 -17.86
CA LYS A 2 18.94 3.52 -16.44
C LYS A 2 19.12 4.84 -15.66
N ASN A 3 19.65 5.89 -16.31
CA ASN A 3 19.89 7.21 -15.70
C ASN A 3 18.64 7.97 -15.20
N LEU A 4 17.43 7.62 -15.65
CA LEU A 4 16.19 8.25 -15.16
C LEU A 4 15.69 7.59 -13.88
N PHE A 5 15.68 6.26 -13.82
CA PHE A 5 15.35 5.51 -12.61
C PHE A 5 16.33 5.83 -11.46
N ASP A 6 17.62 6.00 -11.75
CA ASP A 6 18.62 6.37 -10.73
C ASP A 6 18.50 7.81 -10.21
N ARG A 7 17.92 8.73 -10.99
CA ARG A 7 17.60 10.10 -10.54
C ARG A 7 16.29 10.14 -9.76
N PHE A 8 15.29 9.36 -10.16
CA PHE A 8 14.07 9.16 -9.38
C PHE A 8 14.39 8.50 -8.02
N ALA A 9 15.26 7.50 -7.99
CA ALA A 9 15.63 6.82 -6.74
C ALA A 9 16.41 7.70 -5.74
N ARG A 10 17.04 8.81 -6.17
CA ARG A 10 17.78 9.76 -5.31
C ARG A 10 16.99 10.97 -4.85
N SER A 11 15.85 11.25 -5.49
CA SER A 11 15.02 12.41 -5.14
C SER A 11 14.09 12.06 -3.97
N ARG A 12 14.21 12.76 -2.84
CA ARG A 12 13.27 12.63 -1.70
C ARG A 12 11.81 12.78 -2.14
N ARG A 13 11.53 13.63 -3.14
CA ARG A 13 10.17 13.82 -3.68
C ARG A 13 9.67 12.56 -4.41
N ALA A 14 10.52 11.94 -5.21
CA ALA A 14 10.17 10.71 -5.92
C ALA A 14 9.98 9.53 -4.96
N ARG A 15 10.82 9.38 -3.93
CA ARG A 15 10.62 8.37 -2.88
C ARG A 15 9.29 8.58 -2.14
N ARG A 16 8.97 9.83 -1.76
CA ARG A 16 7.67 10.16 -1.17
C ARG A 16 6.50 9.81 -2.09
N LEU A 17 6.58 10.07 -3.39
CA LEU A 17 5.52 9.68 -4.34
C LEU A 17 5.30 8.17 -4.38
N VAL A 18 6.39 7.38 -4.36
CA VAL A 18 6.31 5.92 -4.24
C VAL A 18 5.64 5.54 -2.92
N GLY A 19 6.05 6.17 -1.82
CA GLY A 19 5.48 5.95 -0.49
C GLY A 19 3.96 6.18 -0.45
N TRP A 20 3.53 7.31 -1.01
CA TRP A 20 2.12 7.68 -1.13
C TRP A 20 1.34 6.73 -2.05
N THR A 21 1.94 6.24 -3.13
CA THR A 21 1.31 5.22 -3.99
C THR A 21 0.97 3.97 -3.18
N GLY A 22 1.90 3.50 -2.34
CA GLY A 22 1.67 2.37 -1.44
C GLY A 22 0.52 2.62 -0.47
N VAL A 23 0.46 3.82 0.12
CA VAL A 23 -0.63 4.22 1.03
C VAL A 23 -1.98 4.20 0.32
N VAL A 24 -2.08 4.76 -0.89
CA VAL A 24 -3.33 4.79 -1.67
C VAL A 24 -3.88 3.39 -1.94
N LEU A 25 -3.01 2.39 -2.12
CA LEU A 25 -3.43 1.00 -2.31
C LEU A 25 -3.99 0.36 -1.04
N VAL A 26 -3.48 0.74 0.13
CA VAL A 26 -3.85 0.14 1.43
C VAL A 26 -5.09 0.79 2.04
N VAL A 27 -5.21 2.12 1.90
CA VAL A 27 -6.27 2.92 2.54
C VAL A 27 -7.69 2.38 2.32
N PRO A 28 -8.10 1.99 1.10
CA PRO A 28 -9.44 1.44 0.87
C PRO A 28 -9.74 0.24 1.76
N PHE A 29 -8.81 -0.70 1.89
CA PHE A 29 -8.97 -1.91 2.71
C PHE A 29 -8.88 -1.59 4.21
N ALA A 30 -8.01 -0.67 4.59
CA ALA A 30 -7.89 -0.21 5.97
C ALA A 30 -9.17 0.47 6.47
N ILE A 31 -9.86 1.22 5.60
CA ILE A 31 -11.17 1.84 5.88
C ILE A 31 -12.30 0.79 5.81
N TRP A 32 -12.22 -0.16 4.88
CA TRP A 32 -13.24 -1.20 4.72
C TRP A 32 -13.40 -2.05 5.99
N LEU A 33 -12.29 -2.43 6.63
CA LEU A 33 -12.31 -3.27 7.83
C LEU A 33 -13.20 -2.70 8.96
N PRO A 34 -12.99 -1.48 9.48
CA PRO A 34 -13.86 -0.91 10.51
C PRO A 34 -15.29 -0.68 10.03
N LEU A 35 -15.50 -0.26 8.77
CA LEU A 35 -16.85 -0.11 8.23
C LEU A 35 -17.61 -1.44 8.23
N SER A 36 -16.94 -2.53 7.86
CA SER A 36 -17.53 -3.87 7.90
C SER A 36 -17.75 -4.37 9.33
N ALA A 37 -16.88 -4.02 10.27
CA ALA A 37 -17.06 -4.34 11.69
C ALA A 37 -18.29 -3.64 12.30
N LEU A 38 -18.59 -2.42 11.83
CA LEU A 38 -19.81 -1.68 12.17
C LEU A 38 -21.04 -2.13 11.37
N GLN A 39 -20.93 -3.19 10.55
CA GLN A 39 -22.00 -3.69 9.69
C GLN A 39 -22.55 -2.65 8.70
N LEU A 40 -21.78 -1.61 8.36
CA LEU A 40 -22.16 -0.57 7.40
C LEU A 40 -21.96 -1.02 5.94
N VAL A 41 -21.03 -1.94 5.73
CA VAL A 41 -20.73 -2.56 4.43
C VAL A 41 -20.52 -4.07 4.63
N PRO A 42 -20.70 -4.90 3.58
CA PRO A 42 -20.38 -6.32 3.65
C PRO A 42 -18.92 -6.56 4.04
N SER A 43 -18.66 -7.66 4.77
CA SER A 43 -17.29 -8.02 5.14
C SER A 43 -16.46 -8.42 3.91
N ILE A 44 -15.13 -8.28 4.01
CA ILE A 44 -14.23 -8.71 2.92
C ILE A 44 -14.42 -10.21 2.63
N VAL A 45 -14.72 -11.01 3.65
CA VAL A 45 -15.00 -12.45 3.50
C VAL A 45 -16.32 -12.68 2.75
N GLU A 46 -17.35 -11.87 2.99
CA GLU A 46 -18.62 -11.94 2.26
C GLU A 46 -18.47 -11.56 0.78
N VAL A 47 -17.60 -10.59 0.47
CA VAL A 47 -17.38 -10.14 -0.92
C VAL A 47 -16.50 -11.10 -1.71
N PHE A 48 -15.39 -11.57 -1.12
CA PHE A 48 -14.36 -12.33 -1.83
C PHE A 48 -14.38 -13.83 -1.51
N GLY A 49 -15.05 -14.25 -0.43
CA GLY A 49 -14.92 -15.59 0.14
C GLY A 49 -13.56 -15.83 0.79
N VAL A 50 -13.48 -16.86 1.64
CA VAL A 50 -12.22 -17.25 2.30
C VAL A 50 -11.09 -17.51 1.30
N PRO A 51 -11.30 -18.23 0.17
CA PRO A 51 -10.24 -18.44 -0.82
C PRO A 51 -9.83 -17.14 -1.54
N GLY A 52 -10.75 -16.20 -1.70
CA GLY A 52 -10.52 -14.93 -2.41
C GLY A 52 -9.84 -13.87 -1.56
N LEU A 53 -9.74 -14.04 -0.24
CA LEU A 53 -9.01 -13.14 0.68
C LEU A 53 -7.55 -12.90 0.27
N ARG A 54 -6.95 -13.84 -0.47
CA ARG A 54 -5.60 -13.67 -1.00
C ARG A 54 -5.44 -12.42 -1.86
N ILE A 55 -6.49 -11.99 -2.58
CA ILE A 55 -6.44 -10.82 -3.47
C ILE A 55 -6.30 -9.51 -2.67
N PRO A 56 -7.23 -9.16 -1.75
CA PRO A 56 -7.06 -7.96 -0.93
C PRO A 56 -5.81 -8.06 -0.04
N ALA A 57 -5.47 -9.24 0.46
CA ALA A 57 -4.26 -9.42 1.26
C ALA A 57 -2.98 -9.13 0.46
N THR A 58 -2.85 -9.63 -0.77
CA THR A 58 -1.66 -9.34 -1.60
C THR A 58 -1.58 -7.85 -1.94
N VAL A 59 -2.71 -7.20 -2.27
CA VAL A 59 -2.74 -5.75 -2.53
C VAL A 59 -2.27 -4.96 -1.30
N VAL A 60 -2.77 -5.30 -0.11
CA VAL A 60 -2.38 -4.63 1.14
C VAL A 60 -0.91 -4.86 1.44
N ILE A 61 -0.42 -6.09 1.36
CA ILE A 61 0.99 -6.42 1.64
C ILE A 61 1.91 -5.69 0.65
N SER A 62 1.63 -5.77 -0.65
CA SER A 62 2.41 -5.07 -1.67
C SER A 62 2.35 -3.55 -1.49
N GLY A 63 1.19 -2.99 -1.19
CA GLY A 63 1.03 -1.56 -0.92
C GLY A 63 1.82 -1.09 0.30
N LEU A 64 1.80 -1.87 1.39
CA LEU A 64 2.59 -1.59 2.59
C LEU A 64 4.10 -1.68 2.32
N LEU A 65 4.55 -2.66 1.55
CA LEU A 65 5.96 -2.78 1.16
C LEU A 65 6.41 -1.59 0.29
N ILE A 66 5.57 -1.17 -0.67
CA ILE A 66 5.82 0.03 -1.49
C ILE A 66 5.88 1.29 -0.60
N ALA A 67 4.96 1.41 0.35
CA ALA A 67 4.94 2.51 1.30
C ALA A 67 6.22 2.54 2.15
N ALA A 68 6.60 1.39 2.70
CA ALA A 68 7.81 1.23 3.49
C ALA A 68 9.05 1.62 2.69
N ILE A 69 9.20 1.14 1.46
CA ILE A 69 10.33 1.50 0.57
C ILE A 69 10.34 3.01 0.27
N GLY A 70 9.17 3.61 0.00
CA GLY A 70 9.08 5.02 -0.35
C GLY A 70 9.30 5.99 0.82
N PHE A 71 9.01 5.55 2.05
CA PHE A 71 9.24 6.34 3.27
C PHE A 71 10.48 5.93 4.05
N TRP A 72 11.21 4.91 3.59
CA TRP A 72 12.50 4.53 4.16
C TRP A 72 13.52 5.67 3.95
N ASP A 73 13.81 6.41 5.00
CA ASP A 73 14.96 7.31 5.06
C ASP A 73 16.14 6.51 5.61
N TYR A 74 17.22 6.44 4.84
CA TYR A 74 18.47 5.89 5.35
C TYR A 74 19.11 7.04 6.13
N ASP A 75 19.15 6.91 7.45
CA ASP A 75 19.84 7.84 8.34
C ASP A 75 21.34 7.71 8.03
N ASP A 76 21.89 8.61 7.21
CA ASP A 76 23.34 8.79 7.04
C ASP A 76 23.85 9.46 8.32
N ASN A 77 24.16 8.65 9.34
CA ASN A 77 25.06 9.03 10.44
C ASN A 77 26.45 8.45 10.20
#